data_AF-A0A258KHM3-F1
#
_entry.id   AF-A0A258KHM3-F1
#
_cell.length_a   1.000
_cell.length_b   1.000
_cell.length_c   1.000
_cell.angle_alpha   90.00
_cell.angle_beta   90.00
_cell.angle_gamma   90.00
#
_symmetry.space_group_name_H-M   'P 1'
#
loop_
_entity.id
_entity.type
_entity.pdbx_description
1 polymer ?
#
loop_
_entity_poly.entity_id
_entity_poly.type
_entity_poly.pdbx_seq_one_letter_code
_entity_poly.pdbx_strand_id
1 'polypeptide(L)' 'YTFWDYQAGAWPRNLGIRIDHVLLSPQAADRLVDLVIHRDERDKEKPSDHVPVVAELNL' A
#
# COMPACT_ATOMS: atom_id res chain seq x y z
N TYR A 1 -3.86 2.06 5.11
CA TYR A 1 -4.65 2.18 3.87
C TYR A 1 -3.69 2.21 2.69
N THR A 2 -4.20 2.11 1.47
CA THR A 2 -3.36 2.15 0.26
C THR A 2 -3.76 3.29 -0.65
N PHE A 3 -4.92 3.90 -0.41
CA PHE A 3 -5.44 5.04 -1.14
C PHE A 3 -5.98 6.11 -0.19
N TRP A 4 -5.75 7.38 -0.54
CA TRP A 4 -6.37 8.56 0.06
C TRP A 4 -6.68 9.57 -1.05
N ASP A 5 -7.96 9.92 -1.16
CA ASP A 5 -8.44 10.93 -2.10
C ASP A 5 -7.69 12.27 -1.92
N TYR A 6 -7.50 13.01 -3.01
CA TYR A 6 -6.90 14.34 -2.95
C TYR A 6 -7.80 15.38 -2.26
N GLN A 7 -9.11 15.14 -2.22
CA GLN A 7 -10.11 16.05 -1.70
C GLN A 7 -10.23 15.98 -0.17
N ALA A 8 -10.86 17.02 0.40
CA ALA A 8 -11.25 17.11 1.81
C ALA A 8 -10.11 16.87 2.84
N GLY A 9 -8.85 16.98 2.40
CA GLY A 9 -7.69 16.68 3.23
C GLY A 9 -7.65 15.23 3.71
N ALA A 10 -8.07 14.26 2.89
CA ALA A 10 -8.16 12.86 3.32
C ALA A 10 -6.79 12.31 3.80
N TRP A 11 -5.69 12.66 3.13
CA TRP A 11 -4.33 12.29 3.55
C TRP A 11 -3.95 12.79 4.96
N PRO A 12 -3.90 14.10 5.24
CA PRO A 12 -3.54 14.60 6.58
C PRO A 12 -4.52 14.19 7.68
N ARG A 13 -5.78 13.87 7.33
CA ARG A 13 -6.79 13.36 8.26
C ARG A 13 -6.78 11.84 8.40
N ASN A 14 -5.92 11.15 7.67
CA ASN A 14 -5.82 9.69 7.60
C ASN A 14 -7.16 8.99 7.28
N LEU A 15 -7.97 9.58 6.40
CA LEU A 15 -9.24 9.03 5.93
C LEU A 15 -9.01 8.23 4.64
N GLY A 16 -8.40 7.06 4.76
CA GLY A 16 -8.07 6.21 3.62
C GLY A 16 -8.96 4.99 3.47
N ILE A 17 -8.80 4.30 2.34
CA ILE A 17 -9.33 2.94 2.11
C ILE A 17 -8.21 2.01 1.66
N ARG A 18 -8.35 0.72 1.96
CA ARG A 18 -7.41 -0.32 1.50
C ARG A 18 -8.02 -1.05 0.32
N ILE A 19 -7.57 -0.70 -0.89
CA ILE A 19 -8.11 -1.25 -2.14
C ILE A 19 -7.05 -1.91 -3.03
N ASP A 20 -5.77 -1.78 -2.68
CA ASP A 20 -4.66 -2.43 -3.37
C ASP A 20 -4.22 -3.66 -2.56
N HIS A 21 -4.16 -4.81 -3.22
CA HIS A 21 -3.97 -6.11 -2.56
C HIS A 21 -2.97 -6.98 -3.33
N VAL A 22 -2.16 -7.72 -2.58
CA VAL A 22 -1.36 -8.84 -3.12
C VAL A 22 -2.07 -10.12 -2.73
N LEU A 23 -2.63 -10.83 -3.72
CA LEU A 23 -3.30 -12.11 -3.52
C LEU A 23 -2.37 -13.24 -3.98
N LEU A 24 -2.07 -14.18 -3.08
CA LEU A 24 -1.10 -15.24 -3.29
C LEU A 24 -1.80 -16.61 -3.39
N SER A 25 -1.26 -17.50 -4.23
CA SER A 25 -1.57 -18.93 -4.14
C SER A 25 -1.00 -19.52 -2.83
N PRO A 26 -1.46 -20.70 -2.37
CA PRO A 26 -0.91 -21.32 -1.16
C PRO A 26 0.62 -21.48 -1.19
N GLN A 27 1.18 -21.92 -2.32
CA GLN A 27 2.62 -22.12 -2.47
C GLN A 27 3.43 -20.81 -2.40
N ALA A 28 2.84 -19.69 -2.84
CA ALA A 28 3.47 -18.38 -2.72
C ALA A 28 3.28 -17.80 -1.32
N ALA A 29 2.15 -18.05 -0.67
CA ALA A 29 1.89 -17.66 0.72
C ALA A 29 2.87 -18.32 1.69
N ASP A 30 3.19 -19.61 1.49
CA ASP A 30 4.22 -20.33 2.27
C ASP A 30 5.63 -19.71 2.14
N ARG A 31 5.86 -18.91 1.10
CA ARG A 31 7.12 -18.23 0.81
C ARG A 31 7.13 -16.76 1.19
N LEU A 32 6.04 -16.22 1.73
CA LEU A 32 5.94 -14.80 2.08
C LEU A 32 6.89 -14.49 3.24
N VAL A 33 7.83 -13.57 3.00
CA VAL A 33 8.81 -13.10 3.98
C VAL A 33 8.30 -11.83 4.65
N ASP A 34 7.84 -10.86 3.84
CA ASP A 34 7.35 -9.58 4.34
C ASP A 34 6.28 -8.97 3.43
N LEU A 35 5.50 -8.05 3.99
CA LEU A 35 4.52 -7.23 3.28
C LEU A 35 4.59 -5.78 3.80
N VAL A 36 5.02 -4.87 2.93
CA VAL A 36 5.21 -3.45 3.29
C VAL A 36 4.26 -2.57 2.48
N ILE A 37 3.66 -1.60 3.17
CA ILE A 37 2.94 -0.48 2.56
C ILE A 37 3.83 0.76 2.67
N HIS A 38 4.31 1.28 1.54
CA HIS A 38 5.21 2.43 1.49
C HIS A 38 4.45 3.75 1.65
N ARG A 39 3.88 3.94 2.84
CA ARG A 39 3.01 5.07 3.18
C ARG A 39 3.71 6.43 3.03
N ASP A 40 5.01 6.47 3.27
CA ASP A 40 5.90 7.62 3.14
C ASP A 40 5.99 8.19 1.71
N GLU A 41 5.72 7.37 0.69
CA GLU A 41 5.61 7.85 -0.70
C GLU A 41 4.52 8.90 -0.87
N ARG A 42 3.51 8.90 0.01
CA ARG A 42 2.40 9.86 -0.01
C ARG A 42 2.77 11.26 0.50
N ASP A 43 3.93 11.40 1.15
CA ASP A 43 4.46 12.67 1.66
C ASP A 43 5.41 13.39 0.66
N LYS A 44 5.69 12.78 -0.49
CA LYS A 44 6.56 13.36 -1.53
C LYS A 44 5.86 14.48 -2.31
N GLU A 45 6.63 15.22 -3.12
CA GLU A 45 6.07 16.24 -4.02
C GLU A 45 5.22 15.60 -5.12
N LYS A 46 3.99 16.12 -5.33
CA LYS A 46 3.02 15.61 -6.32
C LYS A 46 2.87 14.08 -6.26
N PRO A 47 2.52 13.52 -5.09
CA PRO A 47 2.44 12.08 -4.90
C PRO A 47 1.19 11.54 -5.60
N SER A 48 1.18 10.23 -5.89
CA SER A 48 -0.07 9.53 -6.23
C SER A 48 -1.02 9.53 -5.03
N ASP A 49 -2.32 9.41 -5.31
CA ASP A 49 -3.39 9.11 -4.36
C ASP A 49 -3.27 7.70 -3.77
N HIS A 50 -2.55 6.81 -4.44
CA HIS A 50 -2.17 5.49 -3.96
C HIS A 50 -0.73 5.44 -3.44
N VAL A 51 -0.45 4.45 -2.60
CA VAL A 51 0.92 4.10 -2.17
C VAL A 51 1.25 2.65 -2.56
N PRO A 52 2.52 2.35 -2.86
CA PRO A 52 2.94 1.00 -3.19
C PRO A 52 2.68 0.00 -2.05
N VAL A 53 2.24 -1.20 -2.44
CA VAL A 53 2.21 -2.40 -1.59
C VAL A 53 3.17 -3.40 -2.18
N VAL A 54 4.15 -3.83 -1.38
CA VAL A 54 5.22 -4.74 -1.83
C VAL A 54 5.21 -5.99 -0.97
N ALA A 55 5.24 -7.15 -1.61
CA ALA A 55 5.42 -8.44 -0.96
C ALA A 55 6.79 -9.01 -1.31
N GLU A 56 7.55 -9.43 -0.30
CA GLU A 56 8.82 -10.12 -0.48
C GLU A 56 8.60 -11.63 -0.36
N LEU A 57 9.06 -12.39 -1.35
CA LEU A 57 8.94 -13.85 -1.37
C LEU A 57 10.34 -14.49 -1.36
N ASN A 58 10.49 -15.56 -0.58
CA ASN A 58 11.70 -16.39 -0.59
C ASN A 58 11.60 -17.41 -1.74
N LEU A 59 12.55 -17.38 -2.67
CA LEU A 59 12.53 -18.19 -3.90
C LEU A 59 13.38 -19.45 -3.80
#